data_AF-A0A8C1IJ69-F1
#
_entry.id   AF-A0A8C1IJ69-F1
#
_cell.length_a   1.000
_cell.length_b   1.000
_cell.length_c   1.000
_cell.angle_alpha   90.00
_cell.angle_beta   90.00
_cell.angle_gamma   90.00
#
_symmetry.space_group_name_H-M   'P 1'
#
loop_
_entity.id
_entity.type
_entity.pdbx_description
1 polymer ?
#
loop_
_entity_poly.entity_id
_entity_poly.type
_entity_poly.pdbx_seq_one_letter_code
_entity_poly.pdbx_strand_id
1 'polypeptide(L)'
;LEMLLFVVVGACVAEHHHQKTNRVPPSGAPSKVPPSGAPSSSKPRPTIAAKDVEHLYGVFQLSDQLACDSGMIPSHNVCNMTCSALTDDDITDDIACLKTLTNFM
;
A
#
# COMPACT_ATOMS: atom_id res chain seq x y z
N LEU A 1 -13.70 -15.63 14.31
CA LEU A 1 -12.85 -15.40 15.50
C LEU A 1 -11.47 -16.07 15.33
N GLU A 2 -11.39 -17.22 14.64
CA GLU A 2 -10.13 -17.92 14.36
C GLU A 2 -9.26 -17.29 13.24
N MET A 3 -9.82 -16.50 12.33
CA MET A 3 -9.03 -15.76 11.32
C MET A 3 -8.29 -14.55 11.91
N LEU A 4 -8.78 -13.99 13.02
CA LEU A 4 -8.10 -12.88 13.68
C LEU A 4 -6.80 -13.33 14.32
N LEU A 5 -6.70 -14.61 14.74
CA LEU A 5 -5.53 -15.15 15.41
C LEU A 5 -4.28 -15.15 14.52
N PHE A 6 -4.42 -15.26 13.20
CA PHE A 6 -3.28 -15.15 12.27
C PHE A 6 -2.76 -13.71 12.12
N VAL A 7 -3.61 -12.71 12.38
CA VAL A 7 -3.20 -11.29 12.37
C VAL A 7 -2.54 -10.92 13.71
N VAL A 8 -3.02 -11.47 14.84
CA VAL A 8 -2.46 -11.15 16.17
C VAL A 8 -1.28 -12.04 16.60
N VAL A 9 -1.14 -13.25 16.05
CA VAL A 9 -0.02 -14.18 16.33
C VAL A 9 0.86 -14.26 15.09
N GLY A 10 1.84 -13.36 15.04
CA GLY A 10 2.49 -12.94 13.80
C GLY A 10 3.44 -13.91 13.12
N ALA A 11 3.86 -13.47 11.93
CA ALA A 11 5.21 -13.69 11.42
C ALA A 11 5.65 -12.48 10.58
N CYS A 12 5.97 -11.36 11.25
CA CYS A 12 7.05 -10.50 10.75
C CYS A 12 8.35 -11.02 11.37
N VAL A 13 9.04 -11.92 10.68
CA VAL A 13 10.48 -12.16 10.91
C VAL A 13 11.21 -11.20 9.98
N ALA A 14 11.75 -10.12 10.53
CA ALA A 14 12.64 -9.20 9.82
C ALA A 14 13.95 -9.06 10.62
N GLU A 15 15.02 -9.68 10.12
CA GLU A 15 16.43 -9.53 10.53
C GLU A 15 17.24 -9.57 9.21
N HIS A 16 18.26 -8.77 8.87
CA HIS A 16 18.83 -7.51 9.33
C HIS A 16 19.75 -7.05 8.17
N HIS A 17 19.78 -5.78 7.77
CA HIS A 17 21.07 -5.10 7.49
C HIS A 17 20.95 -3.57 7.49
N HIS A 18 21.83 -2.95 8.27
CA HIS A 18 22.12 -1.52 8.34
C HIS A 18 22.42 -0.94 6.94
N GLN A 19 21.83 0.22 6.61
CA GLN A 19 22.62 1.33 6.05
C GLN A 19 21.94 2.71 6.16
N LYS A 20 22.47 3.49 7.12
CA LYS A 20 22.73 4.94 7.11
C LYS A 20 21.58 5.89 6.74
N THR A 21 20.98 6.48 7.77
CA THR A 21 20.08 7.64 7.67
C THR A 21 20.84 8.87 7.17
N ASN A 22 20.33 9.50 6.11
CA ASN A 22 20.69 10.88 5.76
C ASN A 22 19.44 11.73 6.01
N ARG A 23 19.42 12.47 7.13
CA ARG A 23 18.38 13.46 7.45
C ARG A 23 18.68 14.78 6.74
N VAL A 24 17.71 15.38 6.06
CA VAL A 24 17.66 16.80 5.66
C VAL A 24 16.18 17.27 5.71
N PRO A 25 15.88 18.54 6.10
CA PRO A 25 14.76 18.92 6.98
C PRO A 25 13.50 19.45 6.23
N PRO A 26 12.42 19.86 6.94
CA PRO A 26 11.13 20.18 6.33
C PRO A 26 11.06 21.66 5.93
N SER A 27 10.32 22.00 4.88
CA SER A 27 9.84 23.37 4.64
C SER A 27 8.69 23.42 3.62
N GLY A 28 7.49 23.76 4.11
CA GLY A 28 6.66 24.84 3.56
C GLY A 28 5.85 24.59 2.28
N ALA A 29 4.51 24.63 2.42
CA ALA A 29 3.49 24.80 1.38
C ALA A 29 3.55 26.20 0.69
N PRO A 30 2.63 26.63 -0.24
CA PRO A 30 1.52 25.97 -0.95
C PRO A 30 1.41 26.25 -2.50
N SER A 31 0.56 25.44 -3.16
CA SER A 31 -0.24 25.66 -4.41
C SER A 31 0.39 26.18 -5.72
N LYS A 32 0.27 25.36 -6.79
CA LYS A 32 -0.32 25.76 -8.10
C LYS A 32 -0.57 24.54 -8.99
N VAL A 33 -1.83 24.28 -9.33
CA VAL A 33 -2.24 23.37 -10.41
C VAL A 33 -2.10 24.08 -11.76
N PRO A 34 -1.51 23.42 -12.77
CA PRO A 34 -1.92 23.63 -14.16
C PRO A 34 -2.35 22.31 -14.84
N PRO A 35 -3.19 22.38 -15.89
CA PRO A 35 -3.89 21.21 -16.42
C PRO A 35 -3.07 20.41 -17.46
N SER A 36 -3.35 19.11 -17.46
CA SER A 36 -3.35 18.11 -18.55
C SER A 36 -2.42 18.29 -19.76
N GLY A 37 -1.48 17.35 -19.92
CA GLY A 37 -0.79 17.14 -21.20
C GLY A 37 0.26 16.02 -21.18
N ALA A 38 -0.10 14.89 -21.82
CA ALA A 38 0.72 13.78 -22.33
C ALA A 38 1.26 12.69 -21.37
N PRO A 39 1.14 11.39 -21.76
CA PRO A 39 1.68 10.27 -21.00
C PRO A 39 3.18 10.14 -21.27
N SER A 40 4.00 10.58 -20.31
CA SER A 40 5.43 10.33 -20.36
C SER A 40 5.71 8.87 -19.98
N SER A 41 5.77 8.02 -21.00
CA SER A 41 6.26 6.65 -20.90
C SER A 41 7.76 6.64 -20.59
N SER A 42 8.13 6.88 -19.34
CA SER A 42 9.45 6.47 -18.84
C SER A 42 9.34 5.01 -18.38
N LYS A 43 9.52 4.10 -19.32
CA LYS A 43 9.58 2.66 -19.07
C LYS A 43 10.88 2.38 -18.28
N PRO A 44 10.83 1.85 -17.04
CA PRO A 44 12.04 1.47 -16.33
C PRO A 44 12.70 0.29 -17.07
N ARG A 45 14.02 0.38 -17.23
CA ARG A 45 14.89 -0.68 -17.73
C ARG A 45 14.80 -1.89 -16.77
N PRO A 46 14.52 -3.12 -17.24
CA PRO A 46 14.43 -4.27 -16.35
C PRO A 46 15.84 -4.75 -16.01
N THR A 47 16.36 -4.27 -14.88
CA THR A 47 17.41 -4.97 -14.15
C THR A 47 16.76 -6.13 -13.39
N ILE A 48 17.39 -7.29 -13.47
CA ILE A 48 16.92 -8.59 -12.99
C ILE A 48 16.29 -8.49 -11.58
N ALA A 49 15.01 -8.89 -11.48
CA ALA A 49 14.22 -9.17 -10.27
C ALA A 49 13.76 -8.00 -9.38
N ALA A 50 13.07 -7.00 -9.94
CA ALA A 50 11.93 -6.43 -9.22
C ALA A 50 10.80 -7.47 -9.29
N LYS A 51 10.77 -8.42 -8.34
CA LYS A 51 9.50 -9.10 -8.06
C LYS A 51 8.54 -8.00 -7.61
N ASP A 52 7.31 -7.96 -8.12
CA ASP A 52 6.28 -7.10 -7.55
C ASP A 52 6.16 -7.48 -6.07
N VAL A 53 6.76 -6.66 -5.21
CA VAL A 53 6.72 -6.85 -3.76
C VAL A 53 5.37 -6.29 -3.34
N GLU A 54 4.51 -7.18 -2.86
CA GLU A 54 3.24 -6.83 -2.23
C GLU A 54 3.50 -6.05 -0.94
N HIS A 55 2.75 -4.96 -0.76
CA HIS A 55 2.80 -4.12 0.43
C HIS A 55 1.50 -4.27 1.22
N LEU A 56 1.62 -4.19 2.55
CA LEU A 56 0.49 -4.30 3.48
C LEU A 56 0.18 -2.93 4.09
N TYR A 57 -1.10 -2.59 4.18
CA TYR A 57 -1.60 -1.29 4.60
C TYR A 57 -2.59 -1.42 5.76
N GLY A 58 -2.61 -0.41 6.63
CA GLY A 58 -3.60 -0.26 7.67
C GLY A 58 -3.53 -1.23 8.84
N VAL A 59 -4.45 -1.04 9.78
CA VAL A 59 -4.53 -1.81 11.03
C VAL A 59 -4.80 -3.31 10.80
N PHE A 60 -5.40 -3.65 9.66
CA PHE A 60 -5.67 -5.03 9.27
C PHE A 60 -4.61 -5.64 8.34
N GLN A 61 -3.52 -4.90 8.05
CA GLN A 61 -2.43 -5.35 7.19
C GLN A 61 -2.94 -5.90 5.83
N LEU A 62 -3.77 -5.11 5.13
CA LEU A 62 -4.38 -5.49 3.84
C LEU A 62 -3.42 -5.26 2.67
N SER A 63 -3.41 -6.20 1.73
CA SER A 63 -2.55 -6.21 0.55
C SER A 63 -2.92 -5.20 -0.54
N ASP A 64 -1.94 -4.52 -1.13
CA ASP A 64 -2.14 -3.73 -2.37
C ASP A 64 -2.24 -4.56 -3.64
N GLN A 65 -1.90 -5.84 -3.62
CA GLN A 65 -2.16 -6.72 -4.76
C GLN A 65 -3.64 -7.14 -4.83
N LEU A 66 -4.33 -7.22 -3.68
CA LEU A 66 -5.71 -7.72 -3.61
C LEU A 66 -6.74 -6.66 -3.23
N ALA A 67 -6.49 -5.88 -2.18
CA ALA A 67 -7.51 -5.08 -1.51
C ALA A 67 -7.71 -3.70 -2.16
N CYS A 68 -6.62 -2.98 -2.38
CA CYS A 68 -6.59 -1.57 -2.78
C CYS A 68 -5.58 -1.32 -3.89
N ASP A 69 -5.67 -0.18 -4.56
CA ASP A 69 -4.69 0.25 -5.57
C ASP A 69 -3.64 1.19 -4.96
N SER A 70 -2.36 0.78 -4.99
CA SER A 70 -1.21 1.60 -4.57
C SER A 70 -0.55 2.35 -5.72
N GLY A 71 -0.89 2.03 -6.97
CA GLY A 71 -0.23 2.54 -8.17
C GLY A 71 1.21 2.04 -8.38
N MET A 72 1.74 1.19 -7.48
CA MET A 72 3.11 0.65 -7.57
C MET A 72 3.16 -0.70 -8.28
N ILE A 73 2.20 -1.58 -7.99
CA ILE A 73 2.09 -2.93 -8.57
C ILE A 73 0.66 -3.17 -9.09
N PRO A 74 0.44 -4.14 -10.00
CA PRO A 74 -0.91 -4.50 -10.42
C PRO A 74 -1.77 -4.98 -9.24
N SER A 75 -3.00 -4.48 -9.16
CA SER A 75 -3.95 -4.80 -8.10
C SER A 75 -5.27 -5.36 -8.64
N HIS A 76 -5.87 -6.30 -7.92
CA HIS A 76 -7.26 -6.71 -8.10
C HIS A 76 -8.24 -5.65 -7.59
N ASN A 77 -7.80 -4.79 -6.66
CA ASN A 77 -8.57 -3.71 -6.05
C ASN A 77 -10.00 -4.11 -5.69
N VAL A 78 -10.16 -5.23 -4.97
CA VAL A 78 -11.47 -5.80 -4.60
C VAL A 78 -12.34 -4.79 -3.84
N CYS A 79 -11.73 -3.93 -3.03
CA CYS A 79 -12.42 -2.91 -2.26
C CYS A 79 -12.66 -1.61 -3.04
N ASN A 80 -12.19 -1.51 -4.29
CA ASN A 80 -12.36 -0.37 -5.19
C ASN A 80 -11.95 0.98 -4.56
N MET A 81 -10.76 1.01 -3.96
CA MET A 81 -10.21 2.15 -3.22
C MET A 81 -8.69 2.30 -3.40
N THR A 82 -8.15 3.47 -3.10
CA THR A 82 -6.69 3.69 -3.04
C THR A 82 -6.14 3.28 -1.68
N CYS A 83 -4.93 2.72 -1.63
CA CYS A 83 -4.36 2.23 -0.38
C CYS A 83 -4.10 3.31 0.70
N SER A 84 -4.16 4.60 0.34
CA SER A 84 -4.10 5.70 1.30
C SER A 84 -5.29 5.72 2.29
N ALA A 85 -6.46 5.22 1.87
CA ALA A 85 -7.67 5.21 2.68
C ALA A 85 -7.50 4.25 3.88
N LEU A 86 -6.85 3.11 3.66
CA LEU A 86 -6.49 2.16 4.71
C LEU A 86 -5.46 2.66 5.73
N THR A 87 -4.87 3.83 5.52
CA THR A 87 -3.82 4.39 6.40
C THR A 87 -4.20 5.73 7.00
N ASP A 88 -5.44 6.17 6.77
CA ASP A 88 -5.96 7.35 7.43
C ASP A 88 -6.48 7.02 8.85
N ASP A 89 -7.09 8.00 9.51
CA ASP A 89 -7.57 7.86 10.89
C ASP A 89 -8.99 7.27 10.97
N ASP A 90 -9.72 7.17 9.85
CA ASP A 90 -11.10 6.66 9.78
C ASP A 90 -11.13 5.18 9.40
N ILE A 91 -11.17 4.30 10.40
CA ILE A 91 -11.18 2.84 10.18
C ILE A 91 -12.47 2.27 9.57
N THR A 92 -13.45 3.10 9.22
CA THR A 92 -14.78 2.64 8.78
C THR A 92 -14.69 1.92 7.43
N ASP A 93 -13.89 2.42 6.51
CA ASP A 93 -13.67 1.83 5.20
C ASP A 93 -12.71 0.63 5.26
N ASP A 94 -11.72 0.62 6.16
CA ASP A 94 -10.90 -0.55 6.48
C ASP A 94 -11.78 -1.77 6.86
N ILE A 95 -12.73 -1.55 7.78
CA ILE A 95 -13.65 -2.60 8.23
C ILE A 95 -14.56 -3.06 7.08
N ALA A 96 -15.03 -2.13 6.24
CA ALA A 96 -15.85 -2.45 5.08
C ALA A 96 -15.07 -3.26 4.03
N CYS A 97 -13.79 -2.92 3.81
CA CYS A 97 -12.90 -3.63 2.92
C CYS A 97 -12.61 -5.05 3.44
N LEU A 98 -12.31 -5.19 4.74
CA LEU A 98 -12.12 -6.51 5.36
C LEU A 98 -13.35 -7.41 5.18
N LYS A 99 -14.56 -6.88 5.42
CA LYS A 99 -15.80 -7.62 5.16
C LYS A 99 -15.91 -8.06 3.70
N THR A 100 -15.64 -7.16 2.77
CA THR A 100 -15.68 -7.46 1.32
C THR A 100 -14.72 -8.60 0.97
N LEU A 101 -13.49 -8.57 1.50
CA LEU A 101 -12.51 -9.64 1.31
C LEU A 101 -12.97 -10.97 1.91
N THR A 102 -13.61 -10.97 3.09
CA THR A 102 -14.18 -12.20 3.67
C THR A 102 -15.33 -12.80 2.85
N ASN A 103 -15.99 -12.00 2.02
CA ASN A 103 -17.02 -12.46 1.10
C ASN A 103 -16.48 -12.83 -0.29
N PHE A 104 -15.23 -12.47 -0.59
CA PHE A 104 -14.56 -12.76 -1.85
C PHE A 104 -13.87 -14.15 -1.85
N MET A 105 -13.57 -14.70 -0.66
CA MET A 105 -13.01 -16.04 -0.45
C MET A 105 -14.10 -17.11 -0.29
#